data_AF-A0A1F8QLC8-F1
#
_entry.id   AF-A0A1F8QLC8-F1
#
_cell.length_a   1.000
_cell.length_b   1.000
_cell.length_c   1.000
_cell.angle_alpha   90.00
_cell.angle_beta   90.00
_cell.angle_gamma   90.00
#
_symmetry.space_group_name_H-M   'P 1'
#
loop_
_entity.id
_entity.type
_entity.pdbx_description
1 polymer ?
#
loop_
_entity_poly.entity_id
_entity_poly.type
_entity_poly.pdbx_seq_one_letter_code
_entity_poly.pdbx_strand_id
1 'polypeptide(L)'
;MADDWIVLDEVAGMLQAEILRGLLEAQEIPTVLSQEGAGRAIGLTIGTLGSVQILVPSKDQDRARELIDAYYAGGEEMPAE
;
A
#
# COMPACT_ATOMS: atom_id res chain seq x y z
N MET A 1 -23.16 9.35 1.76
CA MET A 1 -22.42 8.53 2.74
C MET A 1 -20.97 8.77 2.45
N ALA A 2 -20.23 9.41 3.36
CA ALA A 2 -18.80 9.61 3.15
C ALA A 2 -18.14 8.24 3.27
N ASP A 3 -17.54 7.75 2.19
CA ASP A 3 -16.69 6.57 2.24
C ASP A 3 -15.47 6.99 3.07
N ASP A 4 -15.34 6.44 4.28
CA ASP A 4 -14.22 6.76 5.18
C ASP A 4 -13.00 6.00 4.66
N TRP A 5 -12.07 6.73 4.07
CA TRP A 5 -10.82 6.18 3.55
C TRP A 5 -9.83 6.11 4.69
N ILE A 6 -9.35 4.91 4.95
CA ILE A 6 -8.39 4.65 6.02
C ILE A 6 -7.07 4.20 5.43
N VAL A 7 -5.98 4.45 6.15
CA VAL A 7 -4.65 3.96 5.79
C VAL A 7 -4.58 2.48 6.13
N LEU A 8 -4.42 1.65 5.09
CA LEU A 8 -4.20 0.22 5.21
C LEU A 8 -2.74 -0.06 5.52
N ASP A 9 -1.83 0.45 4.70
CA ASP A 9 -0.40 0.16 4.83
C ASP A 9 0.46 1.32 4.30
N GLU A 10 1.74 1.33 4.64
CA GLU A 10 2.70 2.34 4.20
C GLU A 10 3.96 1.66 3.66
N VAL A 11 4.26 1.91 2.39
CA VAL A 11 5.40 1.29 1.71
C VAL A 11 6.42 2.32 1.26
N ALA A 12 7.69 1.92 1.32
CA ALA A 12 8.79 2.73 0.83
C ALA A 12 8.89 2.65 -0.69
N GLY A 13 8.40 3.68 -1.37
CA GLY A 13 8.51 3.83 -2.81
C GLY A 13 7.23 3.54 -3.60
N MET A 14 7.12 4.25 -4.73
CA MET A 14 5.94 4.21 -5.61
C MET A 14 5.76 2.87 -6.33
N LEU A 15 6.86 2.14 -6.62
CA LEU A 15 6.78 0.85 -7.31
C LEU A 15 6.04 -0.19 -6.47
N GLN A 16 6.44 -0.35 -5.20
CA GLN A 16 5.79 -1.27 -4.27
C GLN A 16 4.31 -0.89 -4.07
N ALA A 17 4.02 0.40 -3.96
CA ALA A 17 2.66 0.90 -3.80
C ALA A 17 1.76 0.55 -4.99
N GLU A 18 2.26 0.71 -6.22
CA GLU A 18 1.52 0.36 -7.44
C GLU A 18 1.30 -1.15 -7.59
N ILE A 19 2.25 -1.98 -7.15
CA ILE A 19 2.09 -3.45 -7.13
C ILE A 19 0.93 -3.84 -6.20
N LEU A 20 0.93 -3.32 -4.97
CA LEU A 20 -0.11 -3.60 -3.98
C LEU A 20 -1.47 -3.04 -4.41
N ARG A 21 -1.50 -1.85 -5.00
CA ARG A 21 -2.72 -1.31 -5.61
C ARG A 21 -3.27 -2.22 -6.69
N GLY A 22 -2.42 -2.72 -7.59
CA GLY A 22 -2.84 -3.66 -8.64
C GLY A 22 -3.42 -4.96 -8.08
N LEU A 23 -2.83 -5.49 -6.99
CA LEU A 23 -3.36 -6.66 -6.28
C LEU A 23 -4.75 -6.40 -5.70
N LEU A 24 -4.93 -5.27 -5.00
CA LEU A 24 -6.21 -4.91 -4.37
C LEU A 24 -7.30 -4.60 -5.42
N GLU A 25 -6.96 -3.83 -6.47
CA GLU A 25 -7.90 -3.53 -7.55
C GLU A 25 -8.32 -4.79 -8.32
N ALA A 26 -7.42 -5.78 -8.48
CA ALA A 26 -7.76 -7.08 -9.07
C ALA A 26 -8.74 -7.89 -8.21
N GLN A 27 -8.92 -7.55 -6.94
CA GLN A 27 -9.91 -8.13 -6.03
C GLN A 27 -11.14 -7.24 -5.85
N GLU A 28 -11.32 -6.27 -6.76
CA GLU A 28 -12.42 -5.29 -6.75
C GLU A 28 -12.40 -4.35 -5.53
N ILE A 29 -11.24 -4.21 -4.88
CA ILE A 29 -11.06 -3.31 -3.73
C ILE A 29 -10.52 -1.96 -4.24
N PRO A 30 -11.30 -0.87 -4.16
CA PRO A 30 -10.85 0.43 -4.61
C PRO A 30 -9.72 0.92 -3.69
N THR A 31 -8.60 1.33 -4.30
CA THR A 31 -7.37 1.67 -3.58
C THR A 31 -6.85 3.02 -4.03
N VAL A 32 -6.49 3.88 -3.08
CA VAL A 32 -5.90 5.21 -3.33
C VAL A 32 -4.49 5.23 -2.77
N LEU A 33 -3.54 5.70 -3.57
CA LEU A 33 -2.17 5.91 -3.12
C LEU A 33 -1.97 7.38 -2.77
N SER A 34 -1.52 7.65 -1.55
CA SER A 34 -1.16 8.97 -1.06
C SER A 34 0.33 9.02 -0.78
N GLN A 35 1.09 9.74 -1.60
CA GLN A 35 2.50 9.96 -1.36
C GLN A 35 2.71 11.25 -0.59
N GLU A 36 3.33 11.17 0.60
CA GLU A 36 3.86 12.35 1.30
C GLU A 36 5.12 12.84 0.56
N GLY A 37 4.96 13.49 -0.60
CA GLY A 37 6.11 13.76 -1.47
C GLY A 37 5.93 14.78 -2.59
N ALA A 38 4.75 15.38 -2.79
CA ALA A 38 4.60 16.46 -3.77
C ALA A 38 5.27 17.79 -3.35
N GLY A 39 5.93 17.85 -2.18
CA GLY A 39 6.35 19.09 -1.53
C GLY A 39 7.82 19.48 -1.59
N ARG A 40 8.75 18.65 -2.10
CA ARG A 40 10.18 19.04 -2.13
C ARG A 40 10.87 18.65 -3.44
N ALA A 41 10.75 19.59 -4.37
CA ALA A 41 11.82 20.11 -5.21
C ALA A 41 12.96 19.15 -5.60
N ILE A 42 13.06 18.91 -6.91
CA ILE A 42 14.30 18.87 -7.71
C ILE A 42 15.60 18.78 -6.88
N GLY A 43 16.22 17.59 -6.87
CA GLY A 43 17.64 17.42 -6.56
C GLY A 43 17.92 16.77 -5.20
N LEU A 44 18.72 15.69 -5.25
CA LEU A 44 19.30 14.96 -4.11
C LEU A 44 18.32 14.25 -3.18
N THR A 45 18.01 12.98 -3.45
CA THR A 45 17.74 12.04 -2.35
C THR A 45 18.18 10.62 -2.72
N ILE A 46 19.49 10.39 -2.63
CA ILE A 46 20.00 9.07 -2.27
C ILE A 46 19.70 8.95 -0.76
N GLY A 47 18.55 8.38 -0.38
CA GLY A 47 18.17 8.16 1.02
C GLY A 47 16.68 8.36 1.32
N THR A 48 15.92 7.27 1.32
CA THR A 48 14.45 7.18 1.53
C THR A 48 13.60 7.64 0.34
N LEU A 49 13.27 6.70 -0.55
CA LEU A 49 12.15 6.85 -1.47
C LEU A 49 10.92 7.16 -0.61
N GLY A 50 10.30 8.33 -0.79
CA GLY A 50 9.21 8.80 0.07
C GLY A 50 8.16 7.73 0.34
N SER A 51 7.72 7.64 1.59
CA SER A 51 6.65 6.74 2.02
C SER A 51 5.38 7.01 1.23
N VAL A 52 4.75 5.94 0.74
CA VAL A 52 3.47 5.97 0.07
C VAL A 52 2.46 5.22 0.93
N GLN A 53 1.42 5.93 1.32
CA GLN A 53 0.30 5.38 2.07
C GLN A 53 -0.71 4.78 1.11
N ILE A 54 -1.15 3.58 1.42
CA ILE A 54 -2.17 2.83 0.69
C ILE A 54 -3.47 2.99 1.47
N LEU A 55 -4.46 3.62 0.84
CA LEU A 55 -5.77 3.87 1.45
C LEU A 55 -6.84 3.01 0.80
N VAL A 56 -7.74 2.49 1.61
CA VAL A 56 -8.90 1.69 1.19
C VAL A 56 -10.15 2.18 1.94
N PRO A 57 -11.36 1.89 1.42
CA PRO A 57 -12.59 2.11 2.17
C PRO A 57 -12.56 1.36 3.49
N SER A 58 -13.04 1.97 4.56
CA SER A 58 -13.19 1.29 5.86
C SER A 58 -13.99 -0.02 5.75
N LYS A 59 -14.95 -0.11 4.83
CA LYS A 59 -15.73 -1.33 4.56
C LYS A 59 -14.90 -2.51 4.04
N ASP A 60 -13.78 -2.23 3.37
CA ASP A 60 -12.91 -3.23 2.74
C ASP A 60 -11.58 -3.41 3.50
N GLN A 61 -11.41 -2.70 4.61
CA GLN A 61 -10.19 -2.74 5.44
C GLN A 61 -9.72 -4.15 5.76
N ASP A 62 -10.64 -4.97 6.29
CA ASP A 62 -10.33 -6.29 6.82
C ASP A 62 -9.85 -7.21 5.70
N ARG A 63 -10.61 -7.22 4.60
CA ARG A 63 -10.29 -8.00 3.40
C ARG A 63 -9.00 -7.54 2.73
N ALA A 64 -8.78 -6.23 2.65
CA ALA A 64 -7.56 -5.67 2.08
C ALA A 64 -6.34 -6.00 2.94
N ARG A 65 -6.49 -6.02 4.27
CA ARG A 65 -5.43 -6.41 5.21
C ARG A 65 -5.06 -7.88 5.03
N GLU A 66 -6.04 -8.77 4.94
CA GLU A 66 -5.78 -10.20 4.69
C GLU A 66 -5.03 -10.43 3.38
N LEU A 67 -5.37 -9.70 2.31
CA LEU A 67 -4.69 -9.82 1.01
C LEU A 67 -3.24 -9.34 1.04
N ILE A 68 -2.99 -8.21 1.71
CA ILE A 68 -1.63 -7.69 1.89
C ILE A 68 -0.80 -8.63 2.77
N ASP A 69 -1.37 -9.13 3.85
CA ASP A 69 -0.70 -10.10 4.73
C ASP A 69 -0.36 -11.38 3.97
N ALA A 70 -1.31 -11.93 3.20
CA ALA A 70 -1.07 -13.09 2.34
C ALA A 70 -0.02 -12.82 1.24
N TYR A 71 0.07 -11.59 0.72
CA TYR A 71 1.10 -11.19 -0.24
C TYR A 71 2.49 -11.21 0.39
N TYR A 72 2.64 -10.67 1.61
CA TYR A 72 3.91 -10.68 2.33
C TYR A 72 4.26 -12.08 2.83
N ALA A 73 3.29 -12.81 3.38
CA ALA A 73 3.45 -14.20 3.82
C ALA A 73 3.74 -15.17 2.67
N GLY A 74 3.28 -14.89 1.45
CA GLY A 74 3.64 -15.65 0.25
C GLY A 74 5.06 -15.37 -0.25
N GLY A 75 5.68 -14.26 0.18
CA GLY A 75 7.07 -13.91 -0.08
C GLY A 75 8.05 -14.42 0.97
N GLU A 76 7.57 -14.68 2.19
CA GLU A 76 8.31 -15.38 3.23
C GLU A 76 8.00 -16.88 3.11
N GLU A 77 8.95 -17.65 2.57
CA GLU A 77 8.87 -19.11 2.65
C GLU A 77 8.50 -19.51 4.08
N MET A 78 7.47 -20.35 4.19
CA MET A 78 6.98 -21.04 5.38
C MET A 78 8.05 -21.10 6.48
N PRO A 79 7.75 -20.70 7.74
CA PRO A 79 8.69 -20.94 8.82
C PRO A 79 9.03 -22.44 8.81
N ALA A 80 10.30 -22.73 8.54
CA ALA A 80 10.84 -24.08 8.68
C ALA A 80 10.50 -24.54 10.11
N GLU A 81 9.91 -25.72 10.17
CA GLU A 81 9.46 -26.44 11.37
C GLU A 81 10.44 -26.38 12.55
#